data_AF-U3TSI1-F1
#
_entry.id   AF-U3TSI1-F1
#
_cell.length_a   1.000
_cell.length_b   1.000
_cell.length_c   1.000
_cell.angle_alpha   90.00
_cell.angle_beta   90.00
_cell.angle_gamma   90.00
#
_symmetry.space_group_name_H-M   'P 1'
#
loop_
_entity.id
_entity.type
_entity.pdbx_description
1 polymer ?
#
loop_
_entity_poly.entity_id
_entity_poly.type
_entity_poly.pdbx_seq_one_letter_code
_entity_poly.pdbx_strand_id
1 'polypeptide(L)'
;MPENAPNESLPCLTPEMVDKLALKPEVLKNASWLQNGQCLAVDSISGMQVRGNLGESRLNITIPQAWLWSTAPPTGNRRRAGITASRAC
;
A
#
# COMPACT_ATOMS: atom_id res chain seq x y z
N MET A 1 -26.79 -5.64 14.87
CA MET A 1 -27.39 -5.67 13.52
C MET A 1 -26.30 -6.13 12.57
N PRO A 2 -26.51 -7.08 11.66
CA PRO A 2 -25.43 -7.57 10.82
C PRO A 2 -25.18 -6.54 9.71
N GLU A 3 -24.17 -5.71 9.90
CA GLU A 3 -23.76 -4.64 8.98
C GLU A 3 -22.81 -5.16 7.88
N ASN A 4 -23.12 -6.33 7.34
CA ASN A 4 -22.57 -6.78 6.05
C ASN A 4 -23.48 -6.23 4.94
N ALA A 5 -23.25 -4.98 4.53
CA ALA A 5 -23.95 -4.39 3.40
C ALA A 5 -23.26 -4.84 2.08
N PRO A 6 -23.97 -5.50 1.15
CA PRO A 6 -23.42 -6.00 -0.12
C PRO A 6 -23.26 -4.90 -1.20
N ASN A 7 -23.09 -3.64 -0.79
CA ASN A 7 -22.86 -2.50 -1.69
C ASN A 7 -21.46 -1.96 -1.45
N GLU A 8 -20.44 -2.77 -1.71
CA GLU A 8 -19.07 -2.29 -1.87
C GLU A 8 -19.04 -1.49 -3.19
N SER A 9 -19.56 -0.26 -3.16
CA SER A 9 -19.39 0.71 -4.23
C SER A 9 -17.90 0.97 -4.36
N LEU A 10 -17.24 0.22 -5.24
CA LEU A 10 -15.81 0.36 -5.47
C LEU A 10 -15.55 1.77 -6.02
N PRO A 11 -14.81 2.61 -5.27
CA PRO A 11 -14.51 3.95 -5.73
C PRO A 11 -13.58 3.88 -6.95
N CYS A 12 -13.92 4.64 -7.98
CA CYS A 12 -13.08 4.75 -9.17
C CYS A 12 -11.81 5.55 -8.84
N LEU A 13 -10.65 4.89 -8.88
CA LEU A 13 -9.35 5.53 -8.80
C LEU A 13 -8.91 5.92 -10.21
N THR A 14 -8.87 7.23 -10.49
CA THR A 14 -8.41 7.74 -11.79
C THR A 14 -6.90 7.63 -11.93
N PRO A 15 -6.36 7.58 -13.16
CA PRO A 15 -4.92 7.50 -13.39
C PRO A 15 -4.12 8.60 -12.68
N GLU A 16 -4.66 9.83 -12.67
CA GLU A 16 -4.04 10.97 -11.97
C GLU A 16 -3.94 10.76 -10.46
N MET A 17 -4.92 10.09 -9.85
CA MET A 17 -4.91 9.78 -8.43
C MET A 17 -3.95 8.64 -8.11
N VAL A 18 -3.90 7.63 -8.98
CA VAL A 18 -2.99 6.49 -8.88
C VAL A 18 -1.52 6.93 -8.98
N ASP A 19 -1.22 7.91 -9.83
CA ASP A 19 0.11 8.52 -9.95
C ASP A 19 0.61 9.09 -8.61
N LYS A 20 -0.28 9.61 -7.76
CA LYS A 20 0.07 10.15 -6.43
C LYS A 20 0.31 9.08 -5.37
N LEU A 21 -0.08 7.82 -5.61
CA LEU A 21 0.06 6.73 -4.64
C LEU A 21 1.49 6.16 -4.58
N ALA A 22 2.41 6.67 -5.42
CA ALA A 22 3.81 6.26 -5.46
C ALA A 22 4.01 4.74 -5.61
N LEU A 23 3.12 4.12 -6.39
CA LEU A 23 3.21 2.73 -6.79
C LEU A 23 4.39 2.55 -7.74
N LYS A 24 5.05 1.39 -7.64
CA LYS A 24 6.11 1.03 -8.58
C LYS A 24 5.54 0.93 -10.00
N PRO A 25 6.30 1.36 -11.02
CA PRO A 25 5.84 1.30 -12.41
C PRO A 25 5.59 -0.15 -12.89
N GLU A 26 6.28 -1.13 -12.30
CA GLU A 26 6.05 -2.56 -12.55
C GLU A 26 4.64 -3.00 -12.16
N VAL A 27 4.10 -2.43 -11.09
CA VAL A 27 2.75 -2.71 -10.61
C VAL A 27 1.72 -2.05 -11.53
N LEU A 28 1.97 -0.80 -11.91
CA LEU A 28 1.09 -0.05 -12.83
C LEU A 28 1.00 -0.71 -14.21
N LYS A 29 2.08 -1.34 -14.68
CA LYS A 29 2.08 -2.10 -15.94
C LYS A 29 1.21 -3.36 -15.89
N ASN A 30 1.15 -4.01 -14.73
CA ASN A 30 0.35 -5.21 -14.53
C ASN A 30 -1.08 -4.90 -14.05
N ALA A 31 -1.35 -3.64 -13.69
CA ALA A 31 -2.66 -3.21 -13.26
C ALA A 31 -3.64 -3.18 -14.43
N SER A 32 -4.85 -3.67 -14.17
CA SER A 32 -5.94 -3.61 -15.14
C SER A 32 -6.76 -2.34 -14.95
N TRP A 33 -7.33 -1.84 -16.04
CA TRP A 33 -8.14 -0.63 -16.04
C TRP A 33 -9.55 -0.94 -16.54
N LEU A 34 -10.54 -0.37 -15.87
CA LEU A 34 -11.96 -0.42 -16.19
C LEU A 34 -12.38 0.88 -16.91
N GLN A 35 -13.59 0.88 -17.46
CA GLN A 35 -14.21 2.07 -18.07
C GLN A 35 -13.28 2.77 -19.08
N ASN A 36 -12.76 2.02 -20.05
CA ASN A 36 -11.83 2.54 -21.09
C ASN A 36 -10.54 3.19 -20.54
N GLY A 37 -10.01 2.73 -19.41
CA GLY A 37 -8.79 3.29 -18.84
C GLY A 37 -9.04 4.36 -17.77
N GLN A 38 -10.29 4.62 -17.40
CA GLN A 38 -10.64 5.69 -16.46
C GLN A 38 -10.57 5.28 -15.00
N CYS A 39 -10.74 3.99 -14.69
CA CYS A 39 -10.75 3.50 -13.31
C CYS A 39 -9.77 2.35 -13.13
N LEU A 40 -8.96 2.37 -12.08
CA LEU A 40 -8.11 1.24 -11.71
C LEU A 40 -8.96 0.06 -11.22
N ALA A 41 -8.72 -1.14 -11.74
CA ALA A 41 -9.25 -2.37 -11.17
C ALA A 41 -8.42 -2.75 -9.95
N VAL A 42 -8.91 -2.43 -8.74
CA VAL A 42 -8.20 -2.71 -7.48
C VAL A 42 -7.85 -4.20 -7.34
N ASP A 43 -8.75 -5.08 -7.79
CA ASP A 43 -8.57 -6.53 -7.75
C ASP A 43 -7.40 -7.04 -8.63
N SER A 44 -6.91 -6.22 -9.56
CA SER A 44 -5.73 -6.56 -10.37
C SER A 44 -4.42 -6.51 -9.58
N ILE A 45 -4.40 -5.82 -8.44
CA ILE A 45 -3.23 -5.69 -7.58
C ILE A 45 -3.46 -6.51 -6.31
N SER A 46 -2.78 -7.66 -6.22
CA SER A 46 -2.94 -8.56 -5.09
C SER A 46 -2.64 -7.89 -3.74
N GLY A 47 -3.60 -7.97 -2.83
CA GLY A 47 -3.52 -7.41 -1.48
C GLY A 47 -3.86 -5.92 -1.37
N MET A 48 -4.18 -5.24 -2.48
CA MET A 48 -4.69 -3.87 -2.45
C MET A 48 -6.18 -3.89 -2.10
N GLN A 49 -6.63 -2.94 -1.28
CA GLN A 49 -8.05 -2.76 -0.95
C GLN A 49 -8.38 -1.27 -0.93
N VAL A 50 -9.59 -0.93 -1.38
CA VAL A 50 -10.05 0.46 -1.38
C VAL A 50 -11.47 0.51 -0.85
N ARG A 51 -11.71 1.38 0.13
CA ARG A 51 -13.02 1.57 0.76
C ARG A 51 -13.39 3.05 0.80
N GLY A 52 -14.52 3.40 0.19
CA GLY A 52 -15.11 4.73 0.31
C GLY A 52 -16.02 4.79 1.54
N ASN A 53 -15.74 5.68 2.49
CA ASN A 53 -16.63 6.01 3.59
C ASN A 53 -17.32 7.36 3.29
N LEU A 54 -18.55 7.29 2.81
CA LEU A 54 -19.38 8.46 2.49
C LEU A 54 -19.80 9.23 3.76
N GLY A 55 -19.95 8.56 4.90
CA GLY A 55 -20.32 9.19 6.17
C GLY A 55 -19.23 10.12 6.72
N GLU A 56 -17.97 9.82 6.42
CA GLU A 56 -16.82 10.66 6.78
C GLU A 56 -16.24 11.45 5.60
N SER A 57 -16.81 11.29 4.40
CA SER A 57 -16.25 11.82 3.15
C SER A 57 -14.76 11.47 2.97
N ARG A 58 -14.42 10.22 3.29
CA ARG A 58 -13.04 9.69 3.30
C ARG A 58 -12.89 8.51 2.36
N LEU A 59 -11.72 8.42 1.74
CA LEU A 59 -11.31 7.30 0.92
C LEU A 59 -10.14 6.59 1.58
N ASN A 60 -10.37 5.37 2.05
CA ASN A 60 -9.35 4.56 2.69
C ASN A 60 -8.74 3.60 1.68
N ILE A 61 -7.43 3.71 1.46
CA ILE A 61 -6.67 2.92 0.50
C ILE A 61 -5.64 2.11 1.28
N THR A 62 -5.71 0.79 1.17
CA THR A 62 -4.75 -0.14 1.77
C THR A 62 -3.85 -0.68 0.66
N ILE A 63 -2.54 -0.38 0.74
CA ILE A 63 -1.55 -0.79 -0.26
C ILE A 63 -0.45 -1.59 0.44
N PRO A 64 -0.16 -2.82 0.00
CA PRO A 64 1.01 -3.56 0.46
C PRO A 64 2.31 -2.82 0.18
N GLN A 65 3.21 -2.74 1.18
CA GLN A 65 4.50 -2.05 1.06
C GLN A 65 5.39 -2.59 -0.06
N ALA A 66 5.22 -3.85 -0.47
CA ALA A 66 5.97 -4.45 -1.58
C ALA A 66 5.76 -3.71 -2.92
N TRP A 67 4.59 -3.07 -3.09
CA TRP A 67 4.18 -2.39 -4.31
C TRP A 67 4.55 -0.90 -4.34
N LEU A 68 4.95 -0.35 -3.20
CA LEU A 68 5.37 1.05 -3.08
C LEU A 68 6.87 1.18 -3.29
N TRP A 69 7.32 2.37 -3.71
CA TRP A 69 8.74 2.69 -3.68
C TRP A 69 9.24 2.58 -2.22
N SER A 70 10.33 1.83 -2.01
CA SER A 70 10.82 1.53 -0.66
C SER A 70 11.24 2.80 0.07
N THR A 71 10.51 3.17 1.12
CA THR A 71 10.86 4.28 2.03
C THR A 71 11.52 3.82 3.33
N ALA A 72 11.59 2.51 3.57
CA ALA A 72 12.19 1.99 4.80
C ALA A 72 13.72 2.13 4.75
N PRO A 73 14.35 2.83 5.71
CA PRO A 73 15.80 2.79 5.85
C PRO A 73 16.20 1.37 6.25
N PRO A 74 17.30 0.80 5.70
CA PRO A 74 17.85 -0.43 6.22
C PRO A 74 18.20 -0.19 7.70
N THR A 75 17.60 -0.95 8.61
CA THR A 75 17.95 -0.91 10.03
C THR A 75 19.40 -1.36 10.18
N GLY A 76 20.30 -0.37 10.21
CA GLY A 76 21.73 -0.56 10.38
C GLY A 76 22.01 -1.36 11.65
N ASN A 77 22.74 -2.45 11.46
CA ASN A 77 23.42 -3.25 12.46
C ASN A 77 23.91 -2.46 13.69
N ARG A 78 23.15 -2.47 14.81
CA ARG A 78 23.74 -2.17 16.11
C ARG A 78 24.69 -3.32 16.49
N ARG A 79 25.93 -3.26 16.02
CA ARG A 79 27.01 -4.02 16.64
C ARG A 79 27.12 -3.50 18.08
N ARG A 80 26.59 -4.25 19.06
CA ARG A 80 27.09 -4.08 20.42
C ARG A 80 28.56 -4.46 20.36
N ALA A 81 29.44 -3.46 20.37
CA ALA A 81 30.84 -3.70 20.70
C ALA A 81 30.83 -4.34 22.10
N GLY A 82 31.05 -5.65 22.15
CA GLY A 82 31.25 -6.37 23.40
C GLY A 82 32.39 -5.67 24.14
N ILE A 83 32.10 -5.16 25.33
CA ILE A 83 33.11 -4.64 26.22
C ILE A 83 33.91 -5.86 26.70
N THR A 84 35.02 -6.16 26.04
CA THR A 84 36.02 -7.07 26.60
C THR A 84 36.78 -6.29 27.67
N ALA A 85 36.20 -6.13 28.85
CA ALA A 85 36.95 -5.71 30.02
C ALA A 85 37.64 -6.94 30.60
N SER A 86 38.89 -7.10 30.17
CA SER A 86 40.00 -7.83 30.78
C SER A 86 39.66 -8.78 31.92
N ARG A 87 39.69 -10.08 31.60
CA ARG A 87 40.19 -11.08 32.54
C ARG A 87 41.69 -11.18 32.30
N ALA A 88 42.48 -10.45 33.07
CA ALA A 88 43.93 -10.62 33.16
C ALA A 88 44.32 -10.46 34.63
N CYS A 89 44.77 -11.58 35.19
CA CYS A 89 45.30 -11.93 36.52
C CYS A 89 45.07 -10.96 37.69
#